data_AF-A0A7X5HVQ1-F1
#
_entry.id   AF-A0A7X5HVQ1-F1
#
_cell.length_a   1.000
_cell.length_b   1.000
_cell.length_c   1.000
_cell.angle_alpha   90.00
_cell.angle_beta   90.00
_cell.angle_gamma   90.00
#
_symmetry.space_group_name_H-M   'P 1'
#
loop_
_entity.id
_entity.type
_entity.pdbx_description
1 polymer ?
#
loop_
_entity_poly.entity_id
_entity_poly.type
_entity_poly.pdbx_seq_one_letter_code
_entity_poly.pdbx_strand_id
1 'polypeptide(L)'
;MYKKTSIIIFAALLFFSGCTNESDISHIWANDHSIIEDLRGTYFDFAIENRLDYIPVFDEGNPPTSSSEYLFYAFAVNLGNWGDDKGTMTRDYIDQVVHSHFEVGNITHASMRKCWDYDGGMYTAIPQSIKHKPIYVLKEYNAHIENDRTVHEITMDYCNFGDETPSMEDMPKIKENIVSGDYSGLTVLQTEYFKYYVNQTTGDVVFLSHEIEKND
;
A
#
# COMPACT_ATOMS: atom_id res chain seq x y z
N MET A 1 -9.84 25.00 0.13
CA MET A 1 -9.55 24.97 -1.33
C MET A 1 -8.10 24.51 -1.49
N TYR A 2 -7.88 23.20 -1.38
CA TYR A 2 -6.54 22.62 -1.32
C TYR A 2 -6.01 22.37 -2.73
N LYS A 3 -4.94 23.10 -3.07
CA LYS A 3 -4.16 22.86 -4.28
C LYS A 3 -3.13 21.78 -3.91
N LYS A 4 -3.49 20.50 -4.08
CA LYS A 4 -2.50 19.42 -4.07
C LYS A 4 -1.63 19.62 -5.30
N THR A 5 -0.40 20.07 -5.10
CA THR A 5 0.65 19.96 -6.11
C THR A 5 1.06 18.49 -6.12
N SER A 6 0.26 17.64 -6.77
CA SER A 6 0.62 16.26 -7.02
C SER A 6 1.83 16.28 -7.95
N ILE A 7 3.00 15.93 -7.40
CA ILE A 7 4.13 15.48 -8.20
C ILE A 7 3.63 14.20 -8.86
N ILE A 8 3.30 14.30 -10.14
CA ILE A 8 2.98 13.16 -10.99
C ILE A 8 4.27 12.35 -11.08
N ILE A 9 4.40 11.32 -10.25
CA ILE A 9 5.36 10.25 -10.51
C ILE A 9 4.78 9.52 -11.70
N PHE A 10 5.27 9.92 -12.88
CA PHE A 10 5.14 9.15 -14.10
C PHE A 10 5.74 7.78 -13.79
N ALA A 11 4.90 6.78 -13.54
CA ALA A 11 5.30 5.40 -13.73
C ALA A 11 5.62 5.26 -15.22
N ALA A 12 6.87 5.54 -15.56
CA ALA A 12 7.44 5.26 -16.85
C ALA A 12 7.55 3.74 -16.97
N LEU A 13 6.44 3.10 -17.31
CA LEU A 13 6.42 1.76 -17.88
C LEU A 13 5.33 1.74 -18.95
N LEU A 14 5.82 1.61 -20.19
CA LEU A 14 5.11 1.44 -21.46
C LEU A 14 4.73 2.71 -22.24
N PHE A 15 5.74 3.48 -22.64
CA PHE A 15 5.79 4.05 -24.00
C PHE A 15 7.04 3.52 -24.72
N PHE A 16 6.99 2.24 -25.16
CA PHE A 16 7.72 1.89 -26.37
C PHE A 16 6.88 2.34 -27.55
N SER A 17 7.10 3.58 -27.99
CA SER A 17 6.65 4.05 -29.30
C SER A 17 7.53 3.40 -30.36
N GLY A 18 7.14 2.18 -30.73
CA GLY A 18 7.72 1.40 -31.81
C GLY A 18 6.65 0.43 -32.28
N CYS A 19 6.02 0.78 -33.40
CA CYS A 19 4.98 0.03 -34.12
C CYS A 19 4.81 -1.42 -33.67
N THR A 20 3.82 -1.70 -32.83
CA THR A 20 3.34 -3.05 -32.57
C THR A 20 1.81 -2.99 -32.51
N ASN A 21 1.20 -3.94 -33.20
CA ASN A 21 -0.24 -3.99 -33.45
C ASN A 21 -1.02 -4.18 -32.13
N GLU A 22 -2.28 -3.78 -32.16
CA GLU A 22 -3.29 -3.81 -31.08
C GLU A 22 -3.63 -5.22 -30.54
N SER A 23 -2.77 -6.22 -30.76
CA SER A 23 -2.93 -7.63 -30.37
C SER A 23 -1.90 -8.15 -29.35
N ASP A 24 -0.95 -7.33 -28.88
CA ASP A 24 0.20 -7.79 -28.07
C ASP A 24 0.13 -7.44 -26.56
N ILE A 25 -1.08 -7.32 -25.97
CA ILE A 25 -1.25 -7.26 -24.50
C ILE A 25 -1.97 -8.51 -23.98
N SER A 26 -1.73 -9.66 -24.61
CA SER A 26 -2.19 -10.94 -24.05
C SER A 26 -1.11 -11.51 -23.13
N HIS A 27 -1.28 -11.25 -21.83
CA HIS A 27 -0.50 -11.78 -20.71
C HIS A 27 1.01 -11.48 -20.71
N ILE A 28 1.39 -10.43 -19.97
CA ILE A 28 2.77 -10.32 -19.47
C ILE A 28 2.89 -11.27 -18.26
N TRP A 29 3.23 -12.53 -18.49
CA TRP A 29 3.67 -13.43 -17.41
C TRP A 29 5.11 -13.04 -17.00
N ALA A 30 5.27 -11.98 -16.21
CA ALA A 30 6.61 -11.47 -15.87
C ALA A 30 7.16 -12.09 -14.58
N ASN A 31 7.57 -13.35 -14.66
CA ASN A 31 8.69 -13.82 -13.83
C ASN A 31 10.05 -13.45 -14.47
N ASP A 32 10.09 -12.39 -15.28
CA ASP A 32 11.33 -11.86 -15.85
C ASP A 32 12.11 -11.16 -14.74
N HIS A 33 13.25 -11.77 -14.38
CA HIS A 33 14.13 -11.28 -13.33
C HIS A 33 14.53 -9.82 -13.55
N SER A 34 14.68 -9.38 -14.80
CA SER A 34 15.08 -8.01 -15.14
C SER A 34 14.02 -6.97 -14.76
N ILE A 35 12.73 -7.31 -14.92
CA ILE A 35 11.62 -6.43 -14.54
C ILE A 35 11.55 -6.27 -13.02
N ILE A 36 11.73 -7.37 -12.28
CA ILE A 36 11.72 -7.33 -10.81
C ILE A 36 12.88 -6.46 -10.30
N GLU A 37 14.08 -6.61 -10.85
CA GLU A 37 15.25 -5.78 -10.50
C GLU A 37 14.97 -4.29 -10.65
N ASP A 38 14.39 -3.88 -11.78
CA ASP A 38 14.06 -2.48 -12.07
C ASP A 38 12.95 -1.93 -11.16
N LEU A 39 12.03 -2.79 -10.70
CA LEU A 39 10.85 -2.40 -9.92
C LEU A 39 11.09 -2.37 -8.40
N ARG A 40 12.14 -2.99 -7.88
CA ARG A 40 12.43 -3.06 -6.43
C ARG A 40 12.38 -1.70 -5.74
N GLY A 41 13.03 -0.70 -6.31
CA GLY A 41 13.07 0.65 -5.75
C GLY A 41 11.71 1.33 -5.75
N THR A 42 10.93 1.14 -6.81
CA THR A 42 9.57 1.66 -6.93
C THR A 42 8.64 1.02 -5.92
N TYR A 43 8.69 -0.30 -5.75
CA TYR A 43 7.84 -0.99 -4.80
C TYR A 43 8.22 -0.78 -3.34
N PHE A 44 9.49 -0.48 -3.07
CA PHE A 44 9.91 0.00 -1.75
C PHE A 44 9.22 1.31 -1.38
N ASP A 45 9.20 2.30 -2.29
CA ASP A 45 8.51 3.57 -2.07
C ASP A 45 6.99 3.37 -1.99
N PHE A 46 6.42 2.61 -2.93
CA PHE A 46 5.00 2.24 -2.96
C PHE A 46 4.54 1.69 -1.62
N ALA A 47 5.35 0.82 -1.00
CA ALA A 47 4.99 0.19 0.25
C ALA A 47 4.89 1.19 1.42
N ILE A 48 5.77 2.19 1.41
CA ILE A 48 5.81 3.27 2.41
C ILE A 48 4.65 4.25 2.18
N GLU A 49 4.45 4.67 0.93
CA GLU A 49 3.42 5.65 0.54
C GLU A 49 2.01 5.12 0.83
N ASN A 50 1.77 3.84 0.54
CA ASN A 50 0.47 3.21 0.73
C ASN A 50 0.34 2.47 2.06
N ARG A 51 1.35 2.49 2.93
CA ARG A 51 1.30 1.86 4.26
C ARG A 51 0.78 0.43 4.23
N LEU A 52 1.43 -0.42 3.41
CA LEU A 52 0.98 -1.82 3.23
C LEU A 52 0.88 -2.57 4.56
N ASP A 53 1.71 -2.20 5.54
CA ASP A 53 1.70 -2.72 6.91
C ASP A 53 0.41 -2.48 7.72
N TYR A 54 -0.54 -1.72 7.16
CA TYR A 54 -1.86 -1.45 7.71
C TYR A 54 -3.02 -1.83 6.80
N ILE A 55 -2.78 -2.40 5.63
CA ILE A 55 -3.85 -2.91 4.78
C ILE A 55 -4.47 -4.13 5.48
N PRO A 56 -5.80 -4.19 5.67
CA PRO A 56 -6.42 -5.37 6.25
C PRO A 56 -6.18 -6.59 5.38
N VAL A 57 -6.19 -7.78 5.97
CA VAL A 57 -6.16 -9.04 5.20
C VAL A 57 -7.59 -9.36 4.76
N PHE A 58 -7.80 -9.61 3.46
CA PHE A 58 -9.11 -9.91 2.90
C PHE A 58 -9.03 -10.56 1.52
N ASP A 59 -10.02 -11.39 1.24
CA ASP A 59 -10.20 -12.03 -0.06
C ASP A 59 -10.83 -11.05 -1.07
N GLU A 60 -10.55 -11.27 -2.35
CA GLU A 60 -11.12 -10.47 -3.43
C GLU A 60 -12.66 -10.44 -3.38
N GLY A 61 -13.23 -9.24 -3.51
CA GLY A 61 -14.68 -9.01 -3.42
C GLY A 61 -15.26 -9.10 -2.00
N ASN A 62 -14.44 -9.35 -0.98
CA ASN A 62 -14.87 -9.47 0.43
C ASN A 62 -14.08 -8.56 1.38
N PRO A 63 -13.92 -7.24 1.09
CA PRO A 63 -13.24 -6.35 2.00
C PRO A 63 -13.99 -6.23 3.34
N PRO A 64 -13.29 -5.99 4.46
CA PRO A 64 -13.94 -5.90 5.76
C PRO A 64 -14.94 -4.73 5.81
N THR A 65 -16.07 -4.92 6.48
CA THR A 65 -17.12 -3.89 6.57
C THR A 65 -17.12 -3.15 7.91
N SER A 66 -16.12 -3.38 8.76
CA SER A 66 -15.97 -2.71 10.06
C SER A 66 -14.92 -1.61 9.97
N SER A 67 -15.24 -0.40 10.44
CA SER A 67 -14.28 0.72 10.41
C SER A 67 -12.97 0.40 11.12
N SER A 68 -13.02 -0.45 12.16
CA SER A 68 -11.86 -0.81 12.99
C SER A 68 -10.69 -1.39 12.20
N GLU A 69 -10.98 -2.02 11.06
CA GLU A 69 -9.96 -2.62 10.18
C GLU A 69 -9.16 -1.56 9.41
N TYR A 70 -9.69 -0.33 9.29
CA TYR A 70 -9.11 0.73 8.46
C TYR A 70 -8.57 1.92 9.26
N LEU A 71 -8.85 2.03 10.57
CA LEU A 71 -8.52 3.25 11.33
C LEU A 71 -7.01 3.52 11.36
N PHE A 72 -6.19 2.49 11.50
CA PHE A 72 -4.73 2.67 11.45
C PHE A 72 -4.26 3.01 10.05
N TYR A 73 -4.80 2.37 9.01
CA TYR A 73 -4.50 2.71 7.62
C TYR A 73 -4.81 4.17 7.32
N ALA A 74 -6.05 4.62 7.60
CA ALA A 74 -6.48 5.98 7.35
C ALA A 74 -5.63 7.01 8.11
N PHE A 75 -5.31 6.72 9.37
CA PHE A 75 -4.40 7.57 10.13
C PHE A 75 -2.98 7.60 9.54
N ALA A 76 -2.47 6.46 9.11
CA ALA A 76 -1.10 6.24 8.66
C ALA A 76 -0.80 6.89 7.31
N VAL A 77 -1.70 6.77 6.33
CA VAL A 77 -1.52 7.35 4.99
C VAL A 77 -1.52 8.87 5.01
N ASN A 78 -2.13 9.47 6.03
CA ASN A 78 -2.16 10.93 6.21
C ASN A 78 -1.20 11.43 7.31
N LEU A 79 -0.30 10.57 7.80
CA LEU A 79 0.52 10.86 8.98
C LEU A 79 1.33 12.16 8.88
N GLY A 80 1.84 12.47 7.69
CA GLY A 80 2.64 13.68 7.42
C GLY A 80 1.83 14.98 7.34
N ASN A 81 0.49 14.90 7.29
CA ASN A 81 -0.37 16.06 7.01
C ASN A 81 -1.27 16.45 8.18
N TRP A 82 -1.26 15.70 9.29
CA TRP A 82 -2.21 15.92 10.40
C TRP A 82 -2.10 17.29 11.09
N GLY A 83 -0.91 17.88 11.12
CA GLY A 83 -0.70 19.14 11.86
C GLY A 83 -1.17 19.04 13.31
N ASP A 84 -1.95 20.05 13.74
CA ASP A 84 -2.49 20.15 15.10
C ASP A 84 -3.68 19.20 15.36
N ASP A 85 -4.35 18.71 14.31
CA ASP A 85 -5.50 17.79 14.40
C ASP A 85 -5.06 16.32 14.55
N LYS A 86 -3.77 16.08 14.84
CA LYS A 86 -3.24 14.73 15.01
C LYS A 86 -3.95 14.01 16.15
N GLY A 87 -4.64 12.92 15.80
CA GLY A 87 -5.35 12.08 16.74
C GLY A 87 -6.86 12.24 16.67
N THR A 88 -7.40 13.05 15.77
CA THR A 88 -8.84 13.06 15.47
C THR A 88 -9.10 12.76 13.99
N MET A 89 -10.15 12.00 13.71
CA MET A 89 -10.59 11.67 12.35
C MET A 89 -12.11 11.72 12.29
N THR A 90 -12.68 12.49 11.37
CA THR A 90 -14.14 12.51 11.20
C THR A 90 -14.62 11.22 10.56
N ARG A 91 -15.88 10.85 10.80
CA ARG A 91 -16.55 9.75 10.09
C ARG A 91 -16.41 9.89 8.58
N ASP A 92 -16.73 11.07 8.04
CA ASP A 92 -16.68 11.35 6.60
C ASP A 92 -15.27 11.19 6.03
N TYR A 93 -14.24 11.53 6.79
CA TYR A 93 -12.86 11.29 6.38
C TYR A 93 -12.54 9.80 6.29
N ILE A 94 -12.99 8.99 7.25
CA ILE A 94 -12.81 7.53 7.20
C ILE A 94 -13.55 6.95 6.01
N ASP A 95 -14.81 7.32 5.80
CA ASP A 95 -15.59 6.89 4.64
C ASP A 95 -14.88 7.25 3.33
N GLN A 96 -14.37 8.49 3.21
CA GLN A 96 -13.63 8.92 2.04
C GLN A 96 -12.38 8.08 1.79
N VAL A 97 -11.52 7.91 2.80
CA VAL A 97 -10.27 7.14 2.64
C VAL A 97 -10.59 5.69 2.29
N VAL A 98 -11.54 5.07 2.98
CA VAL A 98 -11.89 3.68 2.75
C VAL A 98 -12.44 3.49 1.34
N HIS A 99 -13.37 4.32 0.89
CA HIS A 99 -13.92 4.21 -0.46
C HIS A 99 -12.97 4.64 -1.58
N SER A 100 -11.94 5.43 -1.27
CA SER A 100 -10.86 5.75 -2.21
C SER A 100 -9.89 4.60 -2.44
N HIS A 101 -9.75 3.67 -1.49
CA HIS A 101 -8.70 2.66 -1.48
C HIS A 101 -9.20 1.21 -1.45
N PHE A 102 -10.51 0.98 -1.23
CA PHE A 102 -11.11 -0.35 -1.13
C PHE A 102 -12.49 -0.38 -1.81
N GLU A 103 -12.78 -1.47 -2.53
CA GLU A 103 -14.08 -1.73 -3.15
C GLU A 103 -15.13 -2.22 -2.13
N VAL A 104 -15.34 -1.45 -1.07
CA VAL A 104 -16.28 -1.78 0.00
C VAL A 104 -17.55 -0.94 -0.12
N GLY A 105 -18.69 -1.57 0.20
CA GLY A 105 -19.95 -0.85 0.42
C GLY A 105 -19.94 -0.11 1.76
N ASN A 106 -21.11 0.13 2.34
CA ASN A 106 -21.20 0.83 3.61
C ASN A 106 -20.39 0.13 4.71
N ILE A 107 -19.55 0.89 5.42
CA ILE A 107 -18.85 0.41 6.61
C ILE A 107 -19.63 0.74 7.89
N THR A 108 -19.48 -0.13 8.88
CA THR A 108 -20.04 0.05 10.22
C THR A 108 -19.01 0.72 11.11
N HIS A 109 -19.36 1.90 11.63
CA HIS A 109 -18.50 2.66 12.53
C HIS A 109 -18.68 2.21 13.98
N ALA A 110 -17.56 1.93 14.64
CA ALA A 110 -17.51 1.62 16.06
C ALA A 110 -16.17 2.01 16.68
N SER A 111 -16.16 2.22 18.00
CA SER A 111 -14.91 2.37 18.77
C SER A 111 -14.03 1.13 18.61
N MET A 112 -12.73 1.34 18.44
CA MET A 112 -11.73 0.28 18.50
C MET A 112 -11.17 0.23 19.91
N ARG A 113 -11.44 -0.86 20.64
CA ARG A 113 -11.06 -1.01 22.04
C ARG A 113 -9.58 -0.65 22.26
N LYS A 114 -9.32 0.29 23.18
CA LYS A 114 -8.01 0.83 23.56
C LYS A 114 -7.29 1.69 22.51
N CYS A 115 -7.77 1.79 21.27
CA CYS A 115 -7.09 2.51 20.20
C CYS A 115 -7.83 3.78 19.77
N TRP A 116 -9.14 3.68 19.58
CA TRP A 116 -9.95 4.78 19.04
C TRP A 116 -11.32 4.79 19.72
N ASP A 117 -11.70 5.95 20.25
CA ASP A 117 -13.05 6.19 20.75
C ASP A 117 -13.90 6.87 19.67
N TYR A 118 -15.11 6.39 19.46
CA TYR A 118 -16.04 6.90 18.46
C TYR A 118 -17.32 7.42 19.13
N ASP A 119 -17.60 8.70 18.95
CA ASP A 119 -18.74 9.39 19.58
C ASP A 119 -20.01 9.45 18.71
N GLY A 120 -19.97 8.84 17.52
CA GLY A 120 -21.05 8.89 16.52
C GLY A 120 -20.78 9.84 15.35
N GLY A 121 -19.72 10.65 15.40
CA GLY A 121 -19.29 11.50 14.29
C GLY A 121 -17.76 11.66 14.16
N MET A 122 -17.04 11.47 15.25
CA MET A 122 -15.59 11.67 15.35
C MET A 122 -14.92 10.48 16.01
N TYR A 123 -13.75 10.11 15.49
CA TYR A 123 -12.81 9.23 16.15
C TYR A 123 -11.76 10.04 16.88
N THR A 124 -11.52 9.72 18.15
CA THR A 124 -10.41 10.28 18.94
C THR A 124 -9.43 9.16 19.29
N ALA A 125 -8.17 9.34 18.94
CA ALA A 125 -7.10 8.41 19.24
C ALA A 125 -6.88 8.35 20.75
N ILE A 126 -6.86 7.14 21.28
CA ILE A 126 -6.28 6.87 22.59
C ILE A 126 -4.77 6.78 22.37
N PRO A 127 -3.93 7.51 23.13
CA PRO A 127 -2.50 7.58 22.86
C PRO A 127 -1.85 6.20 22.67
N GLN A 128 -1.38 5.94 21.46
CA GLN A 128 -0.65 4.73 21.06
C GLN A 128 0.44 5.09 20.05
N SER A 129 1.50 4.29 20.02
CA SER A 129 2.52 4.38 18.97
C SER A 129 1.97 3.83 17.66
N ILE A 130 2.36 4.45 16.56
CA ILE A 130 2.15 3.92 15.20
C ILE A 130 3.40 3.14 14.77
N LYS A 131 3.24 2.13 13.92
CA LYS A 131 4.36 1.43 13.29
C LYS A 131 5.22 2.42 12.51
N HIS A 132 6.52 2.21 12.54
CA HIS A 132 7.48 2.91 11.68
C HIS A 132 7.20 2.59 10.20
N LYS A 133 7.85 3.32 9.29
CA LYS A 133 7.71 3.06 7.85
C LYS A 133 8.14 1.62 7.56
N PRO A 134 7.35 0.84 6.82
CA PRO A 134 7.66 -0.55 6.58
C PRO A 134 8.83 -0.71 5.61
N ILE A 135 9.48 -1.87 5.66
CA ILE A 135 10.48 -2.29 4.69
C ILE A 135 9.90 -3.49 3.95
N TYR A 136 9.65 -3.32 2.67
CA TYR A 136 9.19 -4.40 1.81
C TYR A 136 10.15 -4.63 0.65
N VAL A 137 10.31 -5.89 0.25
CA VAL A 137 11.11 -6.31 -0.90
C VAL A 137 10.20 -6.98 -1.92
N LEU A 138 10.19 -6.48 -3.16
CA LEU A 138 9.44 -7.09 -4.26
C LEU A 138 10.03 -8.44 -4.65
N LYS A 139 9.17 -9.47 -4.71
CA LYS A 139 9.53 -10.85 -5.06
C LYS A 139 8.99 -11.25 -6.41
N GLU A 140 7.73 -10.93 -6.65
CA GLU A 140 7.04 -11.26 -7.89
C GLU A 140 6.16 -10.09 -8.31
N TYR A 141 6.03 -9.89 -9.61
CA TYR A 141 5.20 -8.86 -10.20
C TYR A 141 4.49 -9.41 -11.43
N ASN A 142 3.18 -9.32 -11.42
CA ASN A 142 2.34 -9.62 -12.57
C ASN A 142 1.38 -8.45 -12.81
N ALA A 143 1.06 -8.21 -14.08
CA ALA A 143 0.03 -7.24 -14.44
C ALA A 143 -0.73 -7.69 -15.68
N HIS A 144 -2.04 -7.49 -15.64
CA HIS A 144 -2.93 -7.86 -16.73
C HIS A 144 -4.12 -6.91 -16.80
N ILE A 145 -4.83 -6.91 -17.93
CA ILE A 145 -6.06 -6.15 -18.09
C ILE A 145 -7.22 -7.02 -17.65
N GLU A 146 -8.02 -6.51 -16.72
CA GLU A 146 -9.26 -7.12 -16.24
C GLU A 146 -10.32 -6.01 -16.22
N ASN A 147 -11.49 -6.20 -16.83
CA ASN A 147 -12.57 -5.19 -16.81
C ASN A 147 -12.11 -3.76 -17.19
N ASP A 148 -11.31 -3.64 -18.26
CA ASP A 148 -10.75 -2.38 -18.78
C ASP A 148 -9.82 -1.61 -17.80
N ARG A 149 -9.36 -2.25 -16.72
CA ARG A 149 -8.34 -1.72 -15.80
C ARG A 149 -7.09 -2.58 -15.81
N THR A 150 -5.93 -1.95 -15.65
CA THR A 150 -4.68 -2.66 -15.35
C THR A 150 -4.70 -3.08 -13.89
N VAL A 151 -4.75 -4.39 -13.67
CA VAL A 151 -4.65 -5.01 -12.36
C VAL A 151 -3.20 -5.46 -12.15
N HIS A 152 -2.68 -5.14 -10.97
CA HIS A 152 -1.35 -5.52 -10.52
C HIS A 152 -1.48 -6.58 -9.42
N GLU A 153 -0.68 -7.63 -9.53
CA GLU A 153 -0.53 -8.69 -8.54
C GLU A 153 0.93 -8.72 -8.13
N ILE A 154 1.19 -8.55 -6.83
CA ILE A 154 2.56 -8.52 -6.31
C ILE A 154 2.71 -9.45 -5.12
N THR A 155 3.90 -10.05 -5.05
CA THR A 155 4.39 -10.78 -3.87
C THR A 155 5.49 -9.93 -3.25
N MET A 156 5.37 -9.64 -1.95
CA MET A 156 6.30 -8.77 -1.22
C MET A 156 6.74 -9.45 0.08
N ASP A 157 8.03 -9.44 0.38
CA ASP A 157 8.54 -9.82 1.71
C ASP A 157 8.48 -8.61 2.64
N TYR A 158 7.74 -8.69 3.74
CA TYR A 158 7.79 -7.71 4.82
C TYR A 158 8.98 -8.02 5.73
N CYS A 159 9.90 -7.06 5.88
CA CYS A 159 11.18 -7.29 6.52
C CYS A 159 11.43 -6.37 7.72
N ASN A 160 12.25 -6.85 8.65
CA ASN A 160 13.00 -6.03 9.60
C ASN A 160 14.42 -5.77 9.09
N PHE A 161 15.05 -4.72 9.61
CA PHE A 161 16.46 -4.39 9.37
C PHE A 161 17.26 -4.52 10.67
N GLY A 162 17.92 -5.66 10.86
CA GLY A 162 18.55 -6.01 12.14
C GLY A 162 17.57 -6.08 13.31
N ASP A 163 18.09 -5.86 14.52
CA ASP A 163 17.31 -5.91 15.78
C ASP A 163 16.73 -4.56 16.20
N GLU A 164 17.07 -3.48 15.49
CA GLU A 164 16.66 -2.11 15.81
C GLU A 164 15.67 -1.57 14.77
N THR A 165 14.81 -0.64 15.19
CA THR A 165 13.97 0.07 14.24
C THR A 165 14.81 1.07 13.44
N PRO A 166 14.84 0.98 12.10
CA PRO A 166 15.60 1.91 11.28
C PRO A 166 15.07 3.34 11.40
N SER A 167 16.00 4.29 11.46
CA SER A 167 15.71 5.72 11.46
C SER A 167 15.30 6.19 10.06
N MET A 168 14.82 7.43 9.95
CA MET A 168 14.50 8.01 8.64
C MET A 168 15.73 8.19 7.75
N GLU A 169 16.93 8.33 8.35
CA GLU A 169 18.19 8.49 7.64
C GLU A 169 18.72 7.16 7.09
N ASP A 170 18.29 6.03 7.68
CA ASP A 170 18.67 4.69 7.21
C ASP A 170 17.88 4.28 5.96
N MET A 171 16.64 4.76 5.80
CA MET A 171 15.72 4.33 4.74
C MET A 171 16.30 4.48 3.32
N PRO A 172 16.98 5.58 2.93
CA PRO A 172 17.62 5.69 1.62
C PRO A 172 18.70 4.63 1.38
N LYS A 173 19.47 4.28 2.43
CA LYS A 173 20.53 3.27 2.31
C LYS A 173 19.95 1.86 2.21
N ILE A 174 18.90 1.57 2.99
CA ILE A 174 18.16 0.31 2.90
C ILE A 174 17.58 0.13 1.50
N LYS A 175 16.98 1.19 0.93
CA LYS A 175 16.49 1.18 -0.45
C LYS A 175 17.61 0.89 -1.46
N GLU A 176 18.76 1.56 -1.34
CA GLU A 176 19.91 1.33 -2.22
C GLU A 176 20.36 -0.13 -2.21
N ASN A 177 20.44 -0.73 -1.01
CA ASN A 177 20.79 -2.14 -0.85
C ASN A 177 19.73 -3.06 -1.48
N ILE A 178 18.44 -2.79 -1.27
CA ILE A 178 17.35 -3.56 -1.89
C ILE A 178 17.41 -3.47 -3.42
N VAL A 179 17.63 -2.28 -3.98
CA VAL A 179 17.76 -2.06 -5.43
C VAL A 179 18.96 -2.83 -5.99
N SER A 180 20.10 -2.84 -5.30
CA SER A 180 21.29 -3.59 -5.72
C SER A 180 21.18 -5.11 -5.51
N GLY A 181 20.09 -5.59 -4.89
CA GLY A 181 19.89 -7.00 -4.56
C GLY A 181 20.64 -7.48 -3.31
N ASP A 182 21.16 -6.56 -2.49
CA ASP A 182 21.77 -6.87 -1.20
C ASP A 182 20.70 -6.89 -0.09
N TYR A 183 20.33 -8.11 0.33
CA TYR A 183 19.38 -8.36 1.40
C TYR A 183 20.04 -8.82 2.71
N SER A 184 21.37 -8.76 2.80
CA SER A 184 22.11 -9.34 3.94
C SER A 184 21.77 -8.74 5.30
N GLY A 185 21.30 -7.49 5.32
CA GLY A 185 20.82 -6.80 6.53
C GLY A 185 19.33 -7.00 6.83
N LEU A 186 18.60 -7.76 6.01
CA LEU A 186 17.15 -7.93 6.13
C LEU A 186 16.81 -9.30 6.71
N THR A 187 15.80 -9.30 7.58
CA THR A 187 15.14 -10.53 8.05
C THR A 187 13.68 -10.49 7.62
N VAL A 188 13.27 -11.47 6.82
CA VAL A 188 11.87 -11.61 6.39
C VAL A 188 11.02 -12.00 7.61
N LEU A 189 9.97 -11.23 7.86
CA LEU A 189 8.99 -11.48 8.91
C LEU A 189 7.82 -12.32 8.38
N GLN A 190 7.34 -11.97 7.18
CA GLN A 190 6.27 -12.65 6.47
C GLN A 190 6.31 -12.27 4.99
N THR A 191 5.72 -13.12 4.15
CA THR A 191 5.51 -12.86 2.73
C THR A 191 4.02 -12.58 2.50
N GLU A 192 3.73 -11.53 1.74
CA GLU A 192 2.39 -10.99 1.54
C GLU A 192 2.08 -10.87 0.05
N TYR A 193 0.82 -11.10 -0.31
CA TYR A 193 0.31 -11.02 -1.67
C TYR A 193 -0.72 -9.91 -1.73
N PHE A 194 -0.57 -8.99 -2.70
CA PHE A 194 -1.50 -7.90 -2.91
C PHE A 194 -2.00 -7.89 -4.35
N LYS A 195 -3.31 -7.71 -4.50
CA LYS A 195 -3.94 -7.40 -5.80
C LYS A 195 -4.50 -5.99 -5.74
N TYR A 196 -4.22 -5.15 -6.73
CA TYR A 196 -4.71 -3.77 -6.75
C TYR A 196 -4.79 -3.19 -8.16
N TYR A 197 -5.47 -2.05 -8.32
CA TYR A 197 -5.38 -1.21 -9.49
C TYR A 197 -5.15 0.26 -9.10
N VAL A 198 -4.69 1.09 -10.02
CA VAL A 198 -4.59 2.54 -9.82
C VAL A 198 -5.81 3.20 -10.44
N ASN A 199 -6.57 3.95 -9.64
CA ASN A 199 -7.67 4.75 -10.15
C ASN A 199 -7.13 5.85 -11.07
N GLN A 200 -7.41 5.77 -12.38
CA GLN A 200 -6.87 6.71 -13.36
C GLN A 200 -7.34 8.15 -13.19
N THR A 201 -8.45 8.38 -12.46
CA THR A 201 -8.99 9.72 -12.22
C THR A 201 -8.33 10.37 -11.02
N THR A 202 -8.16 9.63 -9.92
CA THR A 202 -7.65 10.19 -8.65
C THR A 202 -6.17 9.95 -8.44
N GLY A 203 -5.61 8.90 -9.06
CA GLY A 203 -4.28 8.37 -8.80
C GLY A 203 -4.21 7.49 -7.54
N ASP A 204 -5.32 7.25 -6.86
CA ASP A 204 -5.35 6.42 -5.65
C ASP A 204 -5.17 4.93 -5.99
N VAL A 205 -4.44 4.22 -5.13
CA VAL A 205 -4.30 2.76 -5.20
C VAL A 205 -5.53 2.12 -4.58
N VAL A 206 -6.23 1.28 -5.34
CA VAL A 206 -7.42 0.55 -4.87
C VAL A 206 -7.06 -0.92 -4.71
N PHE A 207 -7.06 -1.40 -3.47
CA PHE A 207 -6.76 -2.78 -3.13
C PHE A 207 -7.97 -3.68 -3.38
N LEU A 208 -7.71 -4.77 -4.11
CA LEU A 208 -8.68 -5.81 -4.44
C LEU A 208 -8.56 -7.00 -3.50
N SER A 209 -7.34 -7.34 -3.05
CA SER A 209 -7.11 -8.35 -2.00
C SER A 209 -5.77 -8.13 -1.30
N HIS A 210 -5.65 -8.73 -0.12
CA HIS A 210 -4.40 -8.84 0.63
C HIS A 210 -4.40 -10.17 1.39
N GLU A 211 -3.40 -11.01 1.11
CA GLU A 211 -3.21 -12.33 1.72
C GLU A 211 -1.80 -12.45 2.31
N ILE A 212 -1.65 -13.26 3.37
CA ILE A 212 -0.36 -13.53 4.00
C ILE A 212 -0.02 -15.00 3.80
N GLU A 213 1.20 -15.30 3.37
CA GLU A 213 1.70 -16.67 3.26
C GLU A 213 1.60 -17.38 4.61
N LYS A 214 0.97 -18.56 4.62
CA LYS A 214 0.84 -19.37 5.83
C LYS A 214 2.11 -20.19 6.02
N ASN A 215 2.80 -19.96 7.12
CA ASN A 215 3.87 -20.85 7.57
C ASN A 215 3.23 -22.14 8.13
N ASP A 216 3.27 -23.23 7.34
CA ASP A 216 2.86 -24.59 7.77
C ASP A 216 3.83 -25.21 8.79
#